data_AF-A0A2D8EV21-F1
#
_entry.id   AF-A0A2D8EV21-F1
#
_cell.length_a   1.000
_cell.length_b   1.000
_cell.length_c   1.000
_cell.angle_alpha   90.00
_cell.angle_beta   90.00
_cell.angle_gamma   90.00
#
_symmetry.space_group_name_H-M   'P 1'
#
loop_
_entity.id
_entity.type
_entity.pdbx_description
1 polymer ?
#
loop_
_entity_poly.entity_id
_entity_poly.type
_entity_poly.pdbx_seq_one_letter_code
_entity_poly.pdbx_strand_id
1 'polypeptide(L)'
;MGLDMYLFGTKNFSVFTRNSVKPPLEKTFEFTSLINNHGLENAPLDYDTPWSNYDVKFPIMYWRKSNQIHQWFVQNVQGGKDNCAEYSVSLDQLKLLSKTIEPALVSTAAASELLPTTEGFFFGSQEYDDYYFEDLKQTKQKIDSLIAYQTATENAQKCRWLNLKNHNGTMSTEEFNKKFPTLTKDVPFDDFIYWSSW
;
A
#
# COMPACT_ATOMS: atom_id res chain seq x y z
N MET A 1 -14.57 9.97 -20.25
CA MET A 1 -13.90 9.32 -19.10
C MET A 1 -14.02 10.28 -17.94
N GLY A 2 -14.10 9.86 -16.68
CA GLY A 2 -14.21 10.80 -15.54
C GLY A 2 -13.15 10.46 -14.50
N LEU A 3 -12.89 11.34 -13.54
CA LEU A 3 -11.86 11.12 -12.52
C LEU A 3 -12.06 9.78 -11.78
N ASP A 4 -11.14 8.85 -11.98
CA ASP A 4 -11.07 7.55 -11.32
C ASP A 4 -9.73 7.41 -10.60
N MET A 5 -9.76 7.18 -9.29
CA MET A 5 -8.54 7.09 -8.48
C MET A 5 -8.46 5.79 -7.70
N TYR A 6 -7.25 5.29 -7.51
CA TYR A 6 -7.00 4.02 -6.83
C TYR A 6 -5.84 4.13 -5.86
N LEU A 7 -5.99 3.52 -4.68
CA LEU A 7 -4.93 3.27 -3.73
C LEU A 7 -4.60 1.77 -3.74
N PHE A 8 -3.32 1.45 -3.96
CA PHE A 8 -2.82 0.08 -3.96
C PHE A 8 -1.77 -0.11 -2.88
N GLY A 9 -1.75 -1.29 -2.27
CA GLY A 9 -0.57 -1.79 -1.58
C GLY A 9 0.17 -2.71 -2.53
N THR A 10 1.50 -2.60 -2.60
CA THR A 10 2.31 -3.54 -3.38
C THR A 10 3.16 -4.40 -2.46
N LYS A 11 3.40 -5.65 -2.87
CA LYS A 11 4.40 -6.52 -2.25
C LYS A 11 5.27 -7.13 -3.33
N ASN A 12 6.57 -6.86 -3.25
CA ASN A 12 7.57 -7.42 -4.17
C ASN A 12 8.03 -8.79 -3.68
N PHE A 13 8.27 -9.69 -4.64
CA PHE A 13 8.78 -11.01 -4.39
C PHE A 13 9.91 -11.33 -5.35
N SER A 14 10.98 -11.91 -4.81
CA SER A 14 12.06 -12.47 -5.61
C SER A 14 11.59 -13.74 -6.32
N VAL A 15 11.94 -13.87 -7.60
CA VAL A 15 11.73 -15.11 -8.35
C VAL A 15 12.70 -16.20 -7.86
N PHE A 16 13.91 -15.83 -7.45
CA PHE A 16 14.97 -16.78 -7.08
C PHE A 16 15.34 -16.73 -5.60
N THR A 17 15.93 -17.82 -5.10
CA THR A 17 16.50 -17.88 -3.75
C THR A 17 17.71 -16.94 -3.65
N ARG A 18 17.93 -16.35 -2.46
CA ARG A 18 18.98 -15.35 -2.24
C ARG A 18 20.40 -15.81 -2.62
N ASN A 19 20.66 -17.12 -2.57
CA ASN A 19 21.97 -17.71 -2.85
C ASN A 19 22.15 -18.14 -4.33
N SER A 20 21.12 -17.99 -5.16
CA SER A 20 21.15 -18.37 -6.57
C SER A 20 21.73 -17.25 -7.43
N VAL A 21 23.05 -17.08 -7.37
CA VAL A 21 23.76 -16.01 -8.09
C VAL A 21 24.25 -16.45 -9.48
N LYS A 22 24.23 -17.77 -9.76
CA LYS A 22 24.66 -18.37 -11.04
C LYS A 22 23.76 -19.54 -11.43
N PRO A 23 23.63 -19.85 -12.73
CA PRO A 23 22.88 -21.01 -13.19
C PRO A 23 23.42 -22.34 -12.62
N PRO A 24 22.55 -23.34 -12.37
CA PRO A 24 21.09 -23.25 -12.47
C PRO A 24 20.50 -22.40 -11.34
N LEU A 25 19.60 -21.47 -11.68
CA LEU A 25 18.94 -20.61 -10.71
C LEU A 25 17.82 -21.39 -10.00
N GLU A 26 17.82 -21.40 -8.67
CA GLU A 26 16.76 -22.03 -7.88
C GLU A 26 15.60 -21.04 -7.64
N LYS A 27 14.41 -21.40 -8.12
CA LYS A 27 13.19 -20.60 -7.96
C LYS A 27 12.63 -20.70 -6.54
N THR A 28 12.00 -19.63 -6.06
CA THR A 28 11.30 -19.64 -4.78
C THR A 28 10.06 -20.54 -4.82
N PHE A 29 9.66 -21.04 -3.66
CA PHE A 29 8.44 -21.84 -3.52
C PHE A 29 7.19 -21.02 -3.87
N GLU A 30 7.18 -19.75 -3.47
CA GLU A 30 6.10 -18.79 -3.71
C GLU A 30 5.89 -18.57 -5.21
N PHE A 31 6.98 -18.30 -5.94
CA PHE A 31 6.92 -18.10 -7.38
C PHE A 31 6.45 -19.37 -8.09
N THR A 32 7.02 -20.53 -7.73
CA THR A 32 6.62 -21.82 -8.33
C THR A 32 5.13 -22.12 -8.08
N SER A 33 4.63 -21.84 -6.88
CA SER A 33 3.21 -22.00 -6.54
C SER A 33 2.31 -21.05 -7.33
N LEU A 34 2.72 -19.80 -7.52
CA LEU A 34 2.00 -18.81 -8.34
C LEU A 34 1.85 -19.33 -9.77
N ILE A 35 2.94 -19.77 -10.38
CA ILE A 35 2.95 -20.24 -11.76
C ILE A 35 2.02 -21.43 -11.95
N ASN A 36 2.11 -22.42 -11.07
CA ASN A 36 1.32 -23.66 -11.16
C ASN A 36 -0.17 -23.44 -10.88
N ASN A 37 -0.51 -22.59 -9.91
CA ASN A 37 -1.91 -22.39 -9.52
C ASN A 37 -2.69 -21.47 -10.47
N HIS A 38 -1.99 -20.71 -11.32
CA HIS A 38 -2.59 -19.77 -12.26
C HIS A 38 -2.40 -20.16 -13.73
N GLY A 39 -1.89 -21.37 -14.02
CA GLY A 39 -1.74 -21.88 -15.38
C GLY A 39 -0.70 -21.12 -16.21
N LEU A 40 0.36 -20.64 -15.56
CA LEU A 40 1.41 -19.83 -16.19
C LEU A 40 2.66 -20.66 -16.52
N GLU A 41 2.60 -21.99 -16.48
CA GLU A 41 3.77 -22.86 -16.64
C GLU A 41 4.46 -22.67 -17.99
N ASN A 42 3.67 -22.31 -19.01
CA ASN A 42 4.13 -22.04 -20.36
C ASN A 42 4.17 -20.55 -20.70
N ALA A 43 4.01 -19.67 -19.70
CA ALA A 43 4.12 -18.24 -19.91
C ALA A 43 5.56 -17.90 -20.35
N PRO A 44 5.73 -17.00 -21.34
CA PRO A 44 7.05 -16.60 -21.86
C PRO A 44 7.73 -15.62 -20.89
N LEU A 45 7.97 -16.04 -19.65
CA LEU A 45 8.64 -15.25 -18.62
C LEU A 45 10.15 -15.44 -18.72
N ASP A 46 10.90 -14.39 -18.39
CA ASP A 46 12.36 -14.45 -18.29
C ASP A 46 12.77 -15.15 -16.98
N TYR A 47 13.20 -16.41 -17.11
CA TYR A 47 13.66 -17.25 -16.01
C TYR A 47 15.20 -17.30 -15.89
N ASP A 48 15.92 -16.63 -16.78
CA ASP A 48 17.38 -16.75 -16.86
C ASP A 48 18.08 -15.53 -16.24
N THR A 49 17.35 -14.44 -16.00
CA THR A 49 17.88 -13.26 -15.32
C THR A 49 17.73 -13.34 -13.80
N PRO A 50 18.83 -13.34 -13.02
CA PRO A 50 18.77 -13.45 -11.55
C PRO A 50 18.14 -12.24 -10.84
N TRP A 51 17.86 -11.15 -11.56
CA TRP A 51 17.21 -9.94 -11.04
C TRP A 51 15.69 -9.94 -11.25
N SER A 52 15.10 -11.02 -11.78
CA SER A 52 13.66 -11.11 -11.96
C SER A 52 12.96 -11.07 -10.60
N ASN A 53 12.01 -10.14 -10.47
CA ASN A 53 11.07 -10.04 -9.38
C ASN A 53 9.65 -9.97 -9.94
N TYR A 54 8.67 -10.14 -9.07
CA TYR A 54 7.28 -9.94 -9.40
C TYR A 54 6.57 -9.22 -8.25
N ASP A 55 5.57 -8.43 -8.62
CA ASP A 55 4.78 -7.64 -7.68
C ASP A 55 3.36 -8.18 -7.62
N VAL A 56 2.81 -8.23 -6.40
CA VAL A 56 1.38 -8.41 -6.18
C VAL A 56 0.80 -7.07 -5.72
N LYS A 57 -0.13 -6.53 -6.52
CA LYS A 57 -0.87 -5.31 -6.19
C LYS A 57 -2.20 -5.66 -5.52
N PHE A 58 -2.45 -5.08 -4.36
CA PHE A 58 -3.67 -5.22 -3.58
C PHE A 58 -4.51 -3.94 -3.71
N PRO A 59 -5.71 -3.98 -4.29
CA PRO A 59 -6.59 -2.82 -4.33
C PRO A 59 -7.07 -2.50 -2.91
N ILE A 60 -6.62 -1.38 -2.35
CA ILE A 60 -6.99 -0.95 -1.00
C ILE A 60 -8.24 -0.09 -1.08
N MET A 61 -8.24 0.92 -1.94
CA MET A 61 -9.34 1.89 -2.03
C MET A 61 -9.52 2.38 -3.46
N TYR A 62 -10.76 2.73 -3.79
CA TYR A 62 -11.13 3.34 -5.05
C TYR A 62 -12.00 4.56 -4.78
N TRP A 63 -11.80 5.62 -5.54
CA TRP A 63 -12.62 6.82 -5.51
C TRP A 63 -13.14 7.12 -6.91
N ARG A 64 -14.42 7.45 -6.97
CA ARG A 64 -15.08 7.90 -8.19
C ARG A 64 -15.46 9.36 -8.06
N LYS A 65 -14.76 10.23 -8.80
CA LYS A 65 -15.06 11.68 -8.85
C LYS A 65 -14.97 12.41 -7.51
N SER A 66 -14.19 11.89 -6.56
CA SER A 66 -13.91 12.55 -5.27
C SER A 66 -12.81 13.62 -5.45
N ASN A 67 -13.14 14.72 -6.12
CA ASN A 67 -12.17 15.76 -6.52
C ASN A 67 -11.42 16.41 -5.34
N GLN A 68 -12.02 16.49 -4.17
CA GLN A 68 -11.43 17.00 -2.94
C GLN A 68 -10.27 16.14 -2.45
N ILE A 69 -10.38 14.82 -2.63
CA ILE A 69 -9.31 13.86 -2.28
C ILE A 69 -8.22 13.89 -3.36
N HIS A 70 -8.62 13.96 -4.63
CA HIS A 70 -7.67 14.11 -5.76
C HIS A 70 -6.76 15.32 -5.57
N GLN A 71 -7.37 16.48 -5.33
CA GLN A 71 -6.66 17.73 -5.16
C GLN A 71 -5.68 17.66 -3.99
N TRP A 72 -6.07 17.01 -2.89
CA TRP A 72 -5.16 16.79 -1.78
C TRP A 72 -3.92 15.98 -2.20
N PHE A 73 -4.08 14.89 -2.95
CA PHE A 73 -2.96 14.09 -3.45
C PHE A 73 -2.08 14.87 -4.45
N VAL A 74 -2.68 15.65 -5.35
CA VAL A 74 -1.94 16.52 -6.28
C VAL A 74 -1.03 17.47 -5.50
N GLN A 75 -1.56 18.15 -4.48
CA GLN A 75 -0.79 19.14 -3.71
C GLN A 75 0.27 18.50 -2.80
N ASN A 76 -0.07 17.41 -2.10
CA ASN A 76 0.78 16.86 -1.04
C ASN A 76 1.68 15.70 -1.49
N VAL A 77 1.41 15.09 -2.64
CA VAL A 77 2.17 13.95 -3.17
C VAL A 77 2.77 14.24 -4.55
N GLN A 78 2.01 14.83 -5.48
CA GLN A 78 2.51 15.12 -6.84
C GLN A 78 3.27 16.45 -6.99
N GLY A 79 3.40 17.23 -5.91
CA GLY A 79 4.07 18.54 -5.95
C GLY A 79 3.29 19.60 -6.73
N GLY A 80 1.95 19.51 -6.74
CA GLY A 80 1.05 20.50 -7.32
C GLY A 80 0.81 20.36 -8.82
N LYS A 81 1.41 19.37 -9.49
CA LYS A 81 1.25 19.14 -10.94
C LYS A 81 0.46 17.87 -11.21
N ASP A 82 -0.81 18.05 -11.57
CA ASP A 82 -1.67 16.95 -12.00
C ASP A 82 -1.23 16.40 -13.36
N ASN A 83 -0.62 15.22 -13.35
CA ASN A 83 -0.15 14.53 -14.55
C ASN A 83 -0.71 13.10 -14.70
N CYS A 84 -1.74 12.74 -13.92
CA CYS A 84 -2.41 11.44 -13.98
C CYS A 84 -1.45 10.23 -13.97
N ALA A 85 -0.43 10.27 -13.10
CA ALA A 85 0.54 9.19 -12.96
C ALA A 85 0.38 8.46 -11.61
N GLU A 86 1.05 7.30 -11.50
CA GLU A 86 1.16 6.55 -10.24
C GLU A 86 2.26 7.16 -9.36
N TYR A 87 1.95 7.40 -8.09
CA TYR A 87 2.87 7.98 -7.11
C TYR A 87 2.93 7.13 -5.86
N SER A 88 4.13 6.98 -5.30
CA SER A 88 4.29 6.39 -3.98
C SER A 88 3.79 7.35 -2.91
N VAL A 89 3.06 6.80 -1.93
CA VAL A 89 2.48 7.51 -0.78
C VAL A 89 3.10 6.94 0.48
N SER A 90 3.74 7.81 1.26
CA SER A 90 4.34 7.42 2.55
C SER A 90 3.29 7.29 3.64
N LEU A 91 3.63 6.53 4.70
CA LEU A 91 2.76 6.41 5.88
C LEU A 91 2.50 7.78 6.53
N ASP A 92 3.47 8.69 6.49
CA ASP A 92 3.31 10.04 7.06
C ASP A 92 2.37 10.92 6.22
N GLN A 93 2.38 10.78 4.89
CA GLN A 93 1.40 11.42 4.02
C GLN A 93 -0.01 10.89 4.30
N LEU A 94 -0.17 9.58 4.52
CA LEU A 94 -1.48 9.01 4.89
C LEU A 94 -1.98 9.51 6.25
N LYS A 95 -1.09 9.61 7.25
CA LYS A 95 -1.40 10.23 8.54
C LYS A 95 -1.80 11.69 8.37
N LEU A 96 -1.12 12.43 7.50
CA LEU A 96 -1.45 13.82 7.20
C LEU A 96 -2.84 13.92 6.58
N LEU A 97 -3.18 13.09 5.59
CA LEU A 97 -4.50 13.07 4.97
C LEU A 97 -5.60 12.78 6.00
N SER A 98 -5.43 11.75 6.85
CA SER A 98 -6.41 11.46 7.91
C SER A 98 -6.60 12.63 8.86
N LYS A 99 -5.51 13.31 9.24
CA LYS A 99 -5.54 14.50 10.10
C LYS A 99 -6.16 15.73 9.41
N THR A 100 -6.03 15.86 8.10
CA THR A 100 -6.69 16.91 7.32
C THR A 100 -8.20 16.66 7.23
N ILE A 101 -8.63 15.41 7.07
CA ILE A 101 -10.05 15.04 6.96
C ILE A 101 -10.81 15.26 8.28
N GLU A 102 -10.18 14.98 9.41
CA GLU A 102 -10.84 15.06 10.73
C GLU A 102 -11.54 16.41 11.02
N PRO A 103 -10.89 17.58 10.92
CA PRO A 103 -11.56 18.87 11.06
C PRO A 103 -12.52 19.19 9.90
N ALA A 104 -12.25 18.71 8.69
CA ALA A 104 -13.15 18.91 7.54
C ALA A 104 -14.51 18.23 7.73
N LEU A 105 -14.59 17.14 8.50
CA LEU A 105 -15.85 16.46 8.83
C LEU A 105 -16.71 17.23 9.86
N VAL A 106 -16.16 18.22 10.56
CA VAL A 106 -16.87 18.96 11.62
C VAL A 106 -17.75 20.07 11.06
N SER A 107 -17.32 20.73 9.98
CA SER A 107 -18.09 21.82 9.37
C SER A 107 -17.74 22.03 7.90
N THR A 108 -18.72 22.50 7.12
CA THR A 108 -18.52 22.85 5.71
C THR A 108 -17.49 23.97 5.51
N ALA A 109 -17.36 24.89 6.47
CA ALA A 109 -16.34 25.95 6.41
C ALA A 109 -14.91 25.38 6.50
N ALA A 110 -14.67 24.43 7.42
CA ALA A 110 -13.40 23.73 7.49
C ALA A 110 -13.17 22.84 6.26
N ALA A 111 -14.22 22.21 5.75
CA ALA A 111 -14.15 21.40 4.55
C ALA A 111 -13.70 22.21 3.33
N SER A 112 -14.30 23.38 3.09
CA SER A 112 -13.95 24.23 1.95
C SER A 112 -12.57 24.88 2.05
N GLU A 113 -12.05 25.06 3.27
CA GLU A 113 -10.70 25.56 3.49
C GLU A 113 -9.64 24.46 3.30
N LEU A 114 -9.87 23.26 3.86
CA LEU A 114 -8.86 22.20 3.96
C LEU A 114 -8.89 21.21 2.80
N LEU A 115 -10.07 20.93 2.26
CA LEU A 115 -10.31 19.96 1.20
C LEU A 115 -11.27 20.57 0.16
N PRO A 116 -10.91 21.70 -0.47
CA PRO A 116 -11.79 22.37 -1.41
C PRO A 116 -12.15 21.47 -2.59
N THR A 117 -13.39 21.58 -3.05
CA THR A 117 -13.80 20.96 -4.31
C THR A 117 -13.08 21.62 -5.49
N THR A 118 -12.73 20.83 -6.51
CA THR A 118 -12.04 21.33 -7.71
C THR A 118 -12.99 21.36 -8.89
N GLU A 119 -12.92 22.44 -9.67
CA GLU A 119 -13.76 22.62 -10.85
C GLU A 119 -13.26 21.86 -12.07
N GLY A 120 -14.20 21.33 -12.85
CA GLY A 120 -13.92 20.83 -14.19
C GLY A 120 -14.85 19.71 -14.61
N PHE A 121 -15.00 19.56 -15.92
CA PHE A 121 -15.97 18.66 -16.53
C PHE A 121 -15.83 17.19 -16.08
N PHE A 122 -14.63 16.77 -15.69
CA PHE A 122 -14.33 15.39 -15.28
C PHE A 122 -14.30 15.17 -13.76
N PHE A 123 -14.38 16.24 -12.97
CA PHE A 123 -14.13 16.21 -11.52
C PHE A 123 -15.39 16.00 -10.68
N GLY A 124 -16.58 15.95 -11.26
CA GLY A 124 -17.82 15.68 -10.52
C GLY A 124 -18.44 16.93 -9.90
N SER A 125 -19.15 16.74 -8.79
CA SER A 125 -19.89 17.82 -8.11
C SER A 125 -18.93 18.76 -7.36
N GLN A 126 -19.31 20.03 -7.26
CA GLN A 126 -18.63 21.02 -6.42
C GLN A 126 -19.36 21.26 -5.09
N GLU A 127 -20.51 20.61 -4.91
CA GLU A 127 -21.33 20.76 -3.72
C GLU A 127 -20.68 20.04 -2.53
N TYR A 128 -20.79 20.65 -1.35
CA TYR A 128 -20.42 20.04 -0.08
C TYR A 128 -21.63 19.32 0.49
N ASP A 129 -22.10 18.33 -0.26
CA ASP A 129 -23.28 17.54 0.01
C ASP A 129 -22.94 16.25 0.80
N ASP A 130 -23.95 15.40 1.01
CA ASP A 130 -23.76 14.14 1.72
C ASP A 130 -22.75 13.21 1.03
N TYR A 131 -22.65 13.26 -0.32
CA TYR A 131 -21.67 12.46 -1.06
C TYR A 131 -20.24 12.94 -0.81
N TYR A 132 -20.01 14.25 -0.82
CA TYR A 132 -18.73 14.83 -0.44
C TYR A 132 -18.27 14.35 0.94
N PHE A 133 -19.15 14.43 1.95
CA PHE A 133 -18.80 14.04 3.31
C PHE A 133 -18.69 12.52 3.49
N GLU A 134 -19.47 11.73 2.75
CA GLU A 134 -19.36 10.27 2.76
C GLU A 134 -18.02 9.80 2.20
N ASP A 135 -17.56 10.38 1.09
CA ASP A 135 -16.22 10.12 0.55
C ASP A 135 -15.13 10.40 1.58
N LEU A 136 -15.23 11.51 2.33
CA LEU A 136 -14.30 11.84 3.40
C LEU A 136 -14.31 10.80 4.53
N LYS A 137 -15.49 10.39 4.99
CA LYS A 137 -15.65 9.38 6.06
C LYS A 137 -15.04 8.05 5.65
N GLN A 138 -15.38 7.55 4.46
CA GLN A 138 -14.87 6.28 3.94
C GLN A 138 -13.35 6.34 3.77
N THR A 139 -12.83 7.46 3.25
CA THR A 139 -11.40 7.71 3.11
C THR A 139 -10.69 7.64 4.45
N LYS A 140 -11.19 8.37 5.45
CA LYS A 140 -10.61 8.38 6.79
C LYS A 140 -10.62 6.99 7.42
N GLN A 141 -11.75 6.29 7.39
CA GLN A 141 -11.87 4.95 7.96
C GLN A 141 -10.85 3.98 7.34
N LYS A 142 -10.70 4.01 6.01
CA LYS A 142 -9.78 3.11 5.30
C LYS A 142 -8.33 3.44 5.60
N ILE A 143 -7.98 4.72 5.58
CA ILE A 143 -6.62 5.20 5.89
C ILE A 143 -6.24 4.91 7.33
N ASP A 144 -7.14 5.14 8.30
CA ASP A 144 -6.88 4.84 9.71
C ASP A 144 -6.65 3.34 9.93
N SER A 145 -7.42 2.49 9.25
CA SER A 145 -7.22 1.03 9.27
C SER A 145 -5.83 0.64 8.73
N LEU A 146 -5.39 1.29 7.64
CA LEU A 146 -4.09 1.06 7.03
C LEU A 146 -2.94 1.54 7.93
N ILE A 147 -3.08 2.71 8.56
CA ILE A 147 -2.10 3.24 9.52
C ILE A 147 -1.96 2.30 10.72
N ALA A 148 -3.07 1.84 11.27
CA ALA A 148 -3.07 0.91 12.40
C ALA A 148 -2.37 -0.41 12.04
N TYR A 149 -2.66 -0.97 10.86
CA TYR A 149 -2.01 -2.17 10.35
C TYR A 149 -0.49 -2.00 10.18
N GLN A 150 -0.05 -0.90 9.55
CA GLN A 150 1.37 -0.63 9.34
C GLN A 150 2.11 -0.44 10.67
N THR A 151 1.53 0.33 11.59
CA THR A 151 2.11 0.57 12.92
C THR A 151 2.25 -0.72 13.73
N ALA A 152 1.23 -1.59 13.68
CA ALA A 152 1.27 -2.89 14.35
C ALA A 152 2.37 -3.79 13.78
N THR A 153 2.54 -3.78 12.45
CA THR A 153 3.55 -4.57 11.74
C THR A 153 4.97 -4.11 12.09
N GLU A 154 5.24 -2.80 12.07
CA GLU A 154 6.52 -2.22 12.50
C GLU A 154 6.86 -2.60 13.95
N ASN A 155 5.88 -2.50 14.85
CA ASN A 155 6.08 -2.82 16.28
C ASN A 155 6.37 -4.31 16.48
N ALA A 156 5.66 -5.20 15.78
CA ALA A 156 5.89 -6.64 15.83
C ALA A 156 7.34 -6.98 15.41
N GLN A 157 7.85 -6.30 14.38
CA GLN A 157 9.22 -6.48 13.91
C GLN A 157 10.27 -5.93 14.88
N LYS A 158 10.06 -4.73 15.43
CA LYS A 158 10.94 -4.15 16.44
C LYS A 158 11.05 -5.07 17.67
N CYS A 159 9.93 -5.60 18.15
CA CYS A 159 9.90 -6.58 19.24
C CYS A 159 10.66 -7.87 18.89
N ARG A 160 10.53 -8.38 17.65
CA ARG A 160 11.26 -9.55 17.17
C ARG A 160 12.78 -9.32 17.17
N TRP A 161 13.24 -8.16 16.69
CA TRP A 161 14.66 -7.79 16.72
C TRP A 161 15.22 -7.61 18.14
N LEU A 162 14.46 -6.99 19.04
CA LEU A 162 14.86 -6.81 20.44
C LEU A 162 14.98 -8.14 21.19
N ASN A 163 14.04 -9.07 20.96
CA ASN A 163 14.09 -10.41 21.54
C ASN A 163 15.28 -11.23 21.01
N LEU A 164 15.66 -11.08 19.74
CA LEU A 164 16.86 -11.71 19.19
C LEU A 164 18.16 -11.17 19.81
N LYS A 165 18.20 -9.89 20.22
CA LYS A 165 19.39 -9.26 20.83
C LYS A 165 19.56 -9.54 22.33
N ASN A 166 18.49 -9.89 23.04
CA ASN A 166 18.49 -10.02 24.50
C ASN A 166 18.64 -11.47 25.02
N HIS A 167 18.79 -12.47 24.15
CA HIS A 167 18.99 -13.85 24.58
C HIS A 167 20.47 -14.16 24.90
N ASN A 168 20.81 -14.16 26.19
CA ASN A 168 21.90 -14.95 26.78
C ASN A 168 21.41 -16.36 27.22
N GLY A 169 20.36 -16.88 26.60
CA GLY A 169 19.81 -18.22 26.84
C GLY A 169 18.91 -18.63 25.69
N THR A 170 19.33 -19.62 24.91
CA THR A 170 18.84 -19.94 23.57
C THR A 170 17.56 -20.78 23.60
N MET A 171 16.43 -20.21 23.18
CA MET A 171 15.40 -21.01 22.51
C MET A 171 15.87 -21.21 21.06
N SER A 172 15.86 -22.46 20.59
CA SER A 172 16.32 -22.74 19.24
C SER A 172 15.37 -22.15 18.18
N THR A 173 15.91 -21.79 17.02
CA THR A 173 15.11 -21.33 15.87
C THR A 173 14.05 -22.37 15.46
N GLU A 174 14.33 -23.65 15.67
CA GLU A 174 13.38 -24.77 15.43
C GLU A 174 12.19 -24.75 16.40
N GLU A 175 12.41 -24.52 17.69
CA GLU A 175 11.33 -24.43 18.69
C GLU A 175 10.42 -23.22 18.43
N PHE A 176 10.99 -22.10 17.99
CA PHE A 176 10.23 -20.91 17.63
C PHE A 176 9.35 -21.15 16.39
N ASN A 177 9.93 -21.70 15.32
CA ASN A 177 9.23 -21.96 14.05
C ASN A 177 8.15 -23.05 14.20
N LYS A 178 8.36 -24.02 15.09
CA LYS A 178 7.38 -25.07 15.42
C LYS A 178 6.20 -24.55 16.24
N LYS A 179 6.43 -23.56 17.11
CA LYS A 179 5.40 -22.95 17.97
C LYS A 179 4.54 -21.91 17.25
N PHE A 180 5.09 -21.27 16.21
CA PHE A 180 4.42 -20.20 15.46
C PHE A 180 4.58 -20.38 13.93
N PRO A 181 3.96 -21.42 13.33
CA PRO A 181 4.23 -21.84 11.95
C PRO A 181 3.79 -20.84 10.86
N THR A 182 2.83 -19.95 11.16
CA THR A 182 2.31 -18.94 10.21
C THR A 182 2.99 -17.57 10.31
N LEU A 183 3.84 -17.34 11.32
CA LEU A 183 4.45 -16.03 11.64
C LEU A 183 5.88 -15.85 11.11
N THR A 184 6.34 -16.75 10.23
CA THR A 184 7.68 -16.69 9.63
C THR A 184 7.77 -15.88 8.34
N LYS A 185 6.64 -15.43 7.75
CA LYS A 185 6.61 -14.82 6.41
C LYS A 185 5.98 -13.42 6.31
N ASP A 186 5.83 -12.70 7.41
CA ASP A 186 5.45 -11.29 7.32
C ASP A 186 6.69 -10.42 7.13
N VAL A 187 7.15 -10.40 5.87
CA VAL A 187 7.81 -9.23 5.29
C VAL A 187 6.87 -8.05 5.56
N PRO A 188 7.34 -6.96 6.20
CA PRO A 188 6.52 -5.76 6.35
C PRO A 188 6.00 -5.36 4.98
N PHE A 189 4.85 -4.68 4.93
CA PHE A 189 4.52 -3.88 3.76
C PHE A 189 5.47 -2.66 3.72
N ASP A 190 6.76 -2.89 3.55
CA ASP A 190 7.74 -1.83 3.30
C ASP A 190 7.79 -1.46 1.81
N ASP A 191 7.12 -2.20 0.92
CA ASP A 191 7.19 -1.95 -0.52
C ASP A 191 5.96 -1.17 -1.03
N PHE A 192 5.90 0.08 -0.58
CA PHE A 192 5.20 1.21 -1.20
C PHE A 192 3.67 1.08 -1.38
N ILE A 193 2.94 1.94 -0.67
CA ILE A 193 1.54 2.26 -0.98
C ILE A 193 1.59 3.20 -2.18
N TYR A 194 0.78 2.97 -3.21
CA TYR A 194 0.72 3.80 -4.40
C TYR A 194 -0.67 4.37 -4.60
N TRP A 195 -0.73 5.62 -5.03
CA TRP A 195 -1.95 6.26 -5.49
C TRP A 195 -1.82 6.57 -6.99
N SER A 196 -2.91 6.33 -7.73
CA SER A 196 -2.99 6.63 -9.16
C SER A 196 -4.31 7.31 -9.49
N SER A 197 -4.31 8.14 -10.53
CA SER A 197 -5.48 8.84 -11.07
C SER A 197 -5.51 8.76 -12.59
N TRP A 198 -6.72 8.61 -13.15
CA TRP A 198 -6.99 8.47 -14.58
C TRP A 198 -8.23 9.27 -15.01
#